data_AF-A0A3B9NI42-F1
#
_entry.id   AF-A0A3B9NI42-F1
#
_cell.length_a   1.000
_cell.length_b   1.000
_cell.length_c   1.000
_cell.angle_alpha   90.00
_cell.angle_beta   90.00
_cell.angle_gamma   90.00
#
_symmetry.space_group_name_H-M   'P 1'
#
loop_
_entity.id
_entity.type
_entity.pdbx_description
1 polymer ?
#
loop_
_entity_poly.entity_id
_entity_poly.type
_entity_poly.pdbx_seq_one_letter_code
_entity_poly.pdbx_strand_id
1 'polypeptide(L)'
;MGTMNQKEFFELADQYLRGELSAEEKAAFESFCADQPSYAAQLQQHREFVANMKETSQRLDFKNALAQSAKEYHKTQNKPAKVVPIKQSAVISLWERIKASSLVAAVVAVFAVFGTLWLSGYYSNLEKASSDYSALRRDMNNVKKNVNAHNAAIRDINDKKSVKGTESQFGATGFMLTTDGYVVTN
;
A
#
# COMPACT_ATOMS: atom_id res chain seq x y z
N MET A 1 30.31 25.05 -79.77
CA MET A 1 29.73 25.16 -78.42
C MET A 1 30.35 24.04 -77.61
N GLY A 2 31.35 24.35 -76.77
CA GLY A 2 32.08 23.33 -76.02
C GLY A 2 31.16 22.74 -74.96
N THR A 3 30.88 21.45 -75.05
CA THR A 3 30.16 20.72 -74.00
C THR A 3 31.11 20.56 -72.82
N MET A 4 30.87 21.28 -71.73
CA MET A 4 31.59 21.10 -70.47
C MET A 4 31.43 19.66 -70.00
N ASN A 5 32.51 19.01 -69.58
CA ASN A 5 32.44 17.64 -69.10
C ASN A 5 31.66 17.62 -67.77
N GLN A 6 30.82 16.61 -67.57
CA GLN A 6 29.99 16.50 -66.37
C GLN A 6 30.83 16.44 -65.08
N LYS A 7 32.02 15.84 -65.14
CA LYS A 7 32.95 15.80 -64.00
C LYS A 7 33.50 17.18 -63.65
N GLU A 8 33.94 17.92 -64.65
CA GLU A 8 34.45 19.29 -64.50
C GLU A 8 33.37 20.20 -63.94
N PHE A 9 32.10 20.00 -64.34
CA PHE A 9 30.97 20.74 -63.78
C PHE A 9 30.75 20.49 -62.31
N PHE A 10 30.74 19.25 -61.85
CA PHE A 10 30.57 18.97 -60.42
C PHE A 10 31.74 19.45 -59.58
N GLU A 11 32.97 19.40 -60.11
CA GLU A 11 34.15 19.95 -59.42
C GLU A 11 34.06 21.47 -59.25
N LEU A 12 33.64 22.18 -60.30
CA LEU A 12 33.45 23.63 -60.27
C LEU A 12 32.25 24.02 -59.38
N ALA A 13 31.18 23.21 -59.41
CA ALA A 13 30.04 23.34 -58.50
C ALA A 13 30.45 23.13 -57.03
N ASP A 14 31.32 22.16 -56.75
CA ASP A 14 31.87 21.93 -55.41
C ASP A 14 32.69 23.12 -54.91
N GLN A 15 33.61 23.63 -55.74
CA GLN A 15 34.39 24.83 -55.42
C GLN A 15 33.48 26.05 -55.23
N TYR A 16 32.43 26.19 -56.04
CA TYR A 16 31.40 27.22 -55.89
C TYR A 16 30.67 27.12 -54.55
N LEU A 17 30.23 25.91 -54.15
CA LEU A 17 29.55 25.68 -52.88
C LEU A 17 30.47 25.88 -51.66
N ARG A 18 31.78 25.63 -51.81
CA ARG A 18 32.80 25.91 -50.78
C ARG A 18 33.24 27.38 -50.75
N GLY A 19 32.92 28.17 -51.78
CA GLY A 19 33.32 29.58 -51.89
C GLY A 19 34.79 29.77 -52.27
N GLU A 20 35.38 28.79 -52.97
CA GLU A 20 36.79 28.78 -53.38
C GLU A 20 37.04 29.49 -54.73
N LEU A 21 35.98 29.78 -55.50
CA LEU A 21 36.07 30.49 -56.78
C LEU A 21 36.35 31.98 -56.58
N SER A 22 37.16 32.55 -57.49
CA SER A 22 37.31 34.00 -57.58
C SER A 22 35.99 34.69 -58.01
N ALA A 23 35.89 36.00 -57.78
CA ALA A 23 34.67 36.75 -58.14
C ALA A 23 34.36 36.69 -59.65
N GLU A 24 35.40 36.67 -60.49
CA GLU A 24 35.26 36.58 -61.95
C GLU A 24 34.79 35.19 -62.39
N GLU A 25 35.40 34.13 -61.87
CA GLU A 25 35.02 32.74 -62.19
C GLU A 25 33.60 32.41 -61.68
N LYS A 26 33.24 32.93 -60.51
CA LYS A 26 31.90 32.80 -59.96
C LYS A 26 30.85 33.41 -60.89
N ALA A 27 31.08 34.64 -61.35
CA ALA A 27 30.16 35.32 -62.27
C ALA A 27 30.06 34.60 -63.63
N ALA A 28 31.18 34.06 -64.13
CA ALA A 28 31.19 33.26 -65.35
C ALA A 28 30.39 31.95 -65.19
N PHE A 29 30.54 31.26 -64.05
CA PHE A 29 29.80 30.04 -63.75
C PHE A 29 28.30 30.28 -63.56
N GLU A 30 27.92 31.36 -62.88
CA GLU A 30 26.51 31.77 -62.72
C GLU A 30 25.88 32.11 -64.08
N SER A 31 26.62 32.82 -64.94
CA SER A 31 26.17 33.12 -66.31
C SER A 31 26.00 31.84 -67.14
N PHE A 32 26.95 30.90 -67.05
CA PHE A 32 26.84 29.60 -67.70
C PHE A 32 25.60 28.80 -67.25
N CYS A 33 25.31 28.81 -65.94
CA CYS A 33 24.11 28.17 -65.40
C CYS A 33 22.81 28.87 -65.84
N ALA A 34 22.83 30.20 -65.97
CA ALA A 34 21.69 30.98 -66.47
C ALA A 34 21.41 30.68 -67.95
N ASP A 35 22.47 30.54 -68.76
CA ASP A 35 22.37 30.21 -70.19
C ASP A 35 21.89 28.77 -70.44
N GLN A 36 22.16 27.85 -69.51
CA GLN A 36 21.79 26.44 -69.63
C GLN A 36 20.96 25.92 -68.44
N PRO A 37 19.61 25.90 -68.56
CA PRO A 37 18.71 25.48 -67.48
C PRO A 37 18.94 24.05 -66.97
N SER A 38 19.46 23.15 -67.81
CA SER A 38 19.79 21.76 -67.42
C SER A 38 20.87 21.71 -66.34
N TYR A 39 21.93 22.51 -66.50
CA TYR A 39 23.03 22.59 -65.53
C TYR A 39 22.60 23.33 -64.27
N ALA A 40 21.75 24.35 -64.37
CA ALA A 40 21.17 25.00 -63.19
C ALA A 40 20.39 24.01 -62.31
N ALA A 41 19.57 23.14 -62.91
CA ALA A 41 18.84 22.10 -62.18
C ALA A 41 19.80 21.10 -61.51
N GLN A 42 20.87 20.69 -62.20
CA GLN A 42 21.89 19.80 -61.62
C GLN A 42 22.64 20.45 -60.46
N LEU A 43 22.97 21.74 -60.56
CA LEU A 43 23.60 22.49 -59.46
C LEU A 43 22.69 22.55 -58.23
N GLN A 44 21.40 22.78 -58.43
CA GLN A 44 20.44 22.79 -57.33
C GLN A 44 20.35 21.43 -56.65
N GLN A 45 20.20 20.35 -57.43
CA GLN A 45 20.18 18.97 -56.90
C GLN A 45 21.46 18.64 -56.13
N HIS A 46 22.61 19.05 -56.68
CA HIS A 46 23.89 18.86 -56.03
C HIS A 46 23.98 19.59 -54.69
N ARG A 47 23.51 20.84 -54.63
CA ARG A 47 23.42 21.63 -53.38
C ARG A 47 22.56 20.95 -52.33
N GLU A 48 21.40 20.43 -52.73
CA GLU A 48 20.49 19.70 -51.83
C GLU A 48 21.13 18.40 -51.34
N PHE A 49 21.82 17.66 -52.22
CA PHE A 49 22.56 16.45 -51.86
C PHE A 49 23.65 16.73 -50.80
N VAL A 50 24.48 17.74 -51.02
CA VAL A 50 25.54 18.13 -50.07
C VAL A 50 24.95 18.56 -48.72
N ALA A 51 23.84 19.31 -48.74
CA ALA A 51 23.14 19.71 -47.51
C ALA A 51 22.60 18.51 -46.73
N ASN A 52 21.94 17.56 -47.40
CA ASN A 52 21.41 16.34 -46.80
C ASN A 52 22.52 15.45 -46.22
N MET A 53 23.66 15.35 -46.91
CA MET A 53 24.82 14.61 -46.43
C MET A 53 25.38 15.23 -45.13
N LYS A 54 25.48 16.57 -45.07
CA LYS A 54 25.92 17.29 -43.89
C LYS A 54 24.97 17.08 -42.70
N GLU A 55 23.66 17.18 -42.91
CA GLU A 55 22.67 16.94 -41.87
C GLU A 55 22.75 15.50 -41.34
N THR A 56 22.90 14.53 -42.25
CA THR A 56 23.03 13.12 -41.89
C THR A 56 24.29 12.86 -41.06
N SER A 57 25.42 13.47 -41.44
CA SER A 57 26.66 13.41 -40.65
C SER A 57 26.45 13.99 -39.24
N GLN A 58 25.85 15.17 -39.12
CA GLN A 58 25.57 15.78 -37.82
C GLN A 58 24.69 14.92 -36.92
N ARG A 59 23.66 14.29 -37.50
CA ARG A 59 22.79 13.34 -36.77
C ARG A 59 23.58 12.12 -36.29
N LEU A 60 24.51 11.62 -37.09
CA LEU A 60 25.38 10.50 -36.72
C LEU A 60 26.35 10.89 -35.60
N ASP A 61 26.99 12.05 -35.73
CA ASP A 61 27.91 12.58 -34.72
C ASP A 61 27.21 12.80 -33.39
N PHE A 62 26.00 13.35 -33.42
CA PHE A 62 25.16 13.50 -32.23
C PHE A 62 24.83 12.16 -31.56
N LYS A 63 24.42 11.15 -32.35
CA LYS A 63 24.17 9.79 -31.83
C LYS A 63 25.42 9.19 -31.19
N ASN A 64 26.58 9.38 -31.81
CA ASN A 64 27.86 8.90 -31.29
C ASN A 64 28.23 9.60 -29.98
N ALA A 65 28.08 10.93 -29.91
CA ALA A 65 28.31 11.70 -28.69
C ALA A 65 27.38 11.26 -27.55
N LEU A 66 26.10 11.04 -27.85
CA LEU A 66 25.13 10.56 -26.86
C LEU A 66 25.47 9.14 -26.37
N ALA A 67 25.87 8.24 -27.28
CA ALA A 67 26.31 6.91 -26.92
C ALA A 67 27.60 6.92 -26.07
N GLN A 68 28.53 7.84 -26.35
CA GLN A 68 29.73 8.04 -25.53
C GLN A 68 29.37 8.57 -24.14
N SER A 69 28.54 9.61 -24.06
CA SER A 69 28.07 10.17 -22.79
C SER A 69 27.31 9.15 -21.94
N ALA A 70 26.44 8.34 -22.56
CA ALA A 70 25.74 7.26 -21.88
C ALA A 70 26.72 6.20 -21.33
N LYS A 71 27.73 5.82 -22.12
CA LYS A 71 28.79 4.89 -21.66
C LYS A 71 29.59 5.48 -20.50
N GLU A 72 29.92 6.76 -20.53
CA GLU A 72 30.60 7.45 -19.42
C GLU A 72 29.74 7.50 -18.16
N TYR A 73 28.46 7.86 -18.30
CA TYR A 73 27.50 7.83 -17.20
C TYR A 73 27.42 6.44 -16.56
N HIS A 74 27.28 5.38 -17.36
CA HIS A 74 27.27 4.01 -16.84
C HIS A 74 28.62 3.59 -16.24
N LYS A 75 29.77 4.05 -16.77
CA LYS A 75 31.08 3.81 -16.14
C LYS A 75 31.21 4.51 -14.78
N THR A 76 30.64 5.71 -14.61
CA THR A 76 30.66 6.41 -13.32
C THR A 76 29.76 5.73 -12.27
N GLN A 77 28.61 5.21 -12.68
CA GLN A 77 27.70 4.45 -11.81
C GLN A 77 28.21 3.04 -11.47
N ASN A 78 28.94 2.39 -12.39
CA ASN A 78 29.51 1.06 -12.19
C ASN A 78 30.95 1.06 -11.67
N LYS A 79 31.55 2.24 -11.38
CA LYS A 79 32.68 2.25 -10.45
C LYS A 79 32.12 1.79 -9.12
N PRO A 80 32.65 0.72 -8.49
CA PRO A 80 32.36 0.51 -7.08
C PRO A 80 32.77 1.81 -6.41
N ALA A 81 31.78 2.58 -5.94
CA ALA A 81 32.05 3.78 -5.19
C ALA A 81 33.11 3.37 -4.18
N LYS A 82 34.28 4.01 -4.20
CA LYS A 82 35.19 3.91 -3.07
C LYS A 82 34.34 4.41 -1.93
N VAL A 83 33.78 3.47 -1.18
CA VAL A 83 32.83 3.73 -0.11
C VAL A 83 33.68 4.45 0.92
N VAL A 84 33.78 5.77 0.79
CA VAL A 84 33.95 6.61 1.96
C VAL A 84 32.67 6.31 2.72
N PRO A 85 32.75 5.64 3.88
CA PRO A 85 31.57 5.37 4.66
C PRO A 85 31.10 6.72 5.18
N ILE A 86 30.34 7.44 4.37
CA ILE A 86 29.41 8.43 4.86
C ILE A 86 28.54 7.59 5.79
N LYS A 87 28.61 7.87 7.09
CA LYS A 87 27.77 7.26 8.11
C LYS A 87 26.32 7.58 7.75
N GLN A 88 25.76 6.87 6.78
CA GLN A 88 24.34 6.79 6.55
C GLN A 88 23.83 6.18 7.84
N SER A 89 23.08 6.99 8.59
CA SER A 89 22.46 6.62 9.85
C SER A 89 21.94 5.19 9.72
N ALA A 90 22.40 4.28 10.60
CA ALA A 90 22.11 2.85 10.53
C ALA A 90 20.62 2.54 10.38
N VAL A 91 19.75 3.49 10.75
CA VAL A 91 18.31 3.45 10.59
C VAL A 91 17.87 3.40 9.12
N ILE A 92 18.51 4.13 8.21
CA ILE A 92 18.08 4.23 6.80
C ILE A 92 18.41 2.94 6.05
N SER A 93 19.61 2.39 6.24
CA SER A 93 20.03 1.13 5.60
C SER A 93 19.27 -0.08 6.16
N LEU A 94 18.87 -0.05 7.44
CA LEU A 94 18.00 -1.08 8.01
C LEU A 94 16.59 -1.02 7.38
N TRP A 95 16.05 0.18 7.14
CA TRP A 95 14.71 0.37 6.57
C TRP A 95 14.60 -0.16 5.14
N GLU A 96 15.61 0.10 4.30
CA GLU A 96 15.65 -0.43 2.93
C GLU A 96 15.70 -1.96 2.91
N ARG A 97 16.48 -2.57 3.82
CA ARG A 97 16.61 -4.03 3.94
C ARG A 97 15.35 -4.68 4.51
N ILE A 98 14.70 -4.03 5.49
CA ILE A 98 13.46 -4.53 6.09
C ILE A 98 12.28 -4.37 5.13
N LYS A 99 12.21 -3.30 4.32
CA LYS A 99 11.08 -3.08 3.39
C LYS A 99 10.95 -4.22 2.36
N ALA A 100 12.06 -4.76 1.87
CA ALA A 100 12.04 -5.89 0.93
C ALA A 100 11.58 -7.20 1.60
N SER A 101 12.00 -7.46 2.84
CA SER A 101 11.61 -8.67 3.60
C SER A 101 10.25 -8.56 4.32
N SER A 102 9.74 -7.33 4.49
CA SER A 102 8.49 -7.05 5.20
C SER A 102 7.27 -7.65 4.51
N LEU A 103 7.23 -7.63 3.17
CA LEU A 103 6.12 -8.20 2.42
C LEU A 103 6.00 -9.72 2.66
N VAL A 104 7.13 -10.43 2.60
CA VAL A 104 7.17 -11.88 2.82
C VAL A 104 6.83 -12.22 4.26
N ALA A 105 7.40 -11.48 5.22
CA ALA A 105 7.12 -11.68 6.64
C ALA A 105 5.65 -11.40 7.00
N ALA A 106 5.03 -10.35 6.44
CA ALA A 106 3.63 -10.02 6.67
C ALA A 106 2.70 -11.13 6.16
N VAL A 107 2.99 -11.67 4.98
CA VAL A 107 2.20 -12.78 4.42
C VAL A 107 2.32 -14.03 5.31
N VAL A 108 3.53 -14.40 5.72
CA VAL A 108 3.75 -15.56 6.61
C VAL A 108 3.08 -15.35 7.97
N ALA A 109 3.17 -14.14 8.55
CA ALA A 109 2.53 -13.82 9.82
C ALA A 109 1.00 -13.89 9.73
N VAL A 110 0.41 -13.36 8.66
CA VAL A 110 -1.02 -13.46 8.38
C VAL A 110 -1.43 -14.93 8.27
N PHE A 111 -0.73 -15.73 7.47
CA PHE A 111 -1.01 -17.16 7.34
C PHE A 111 -0.82 -17.93 8.65
N ALA A 112 0.19 -17.60 9.45
CA ALA A 112 0.42 -18.23 10.74
C ALA A 112 -0.70 -17.90 11.73
N VAL A 113 -1.10 -16.63 11.84
CA VAL A 113 -2.20 -16.21 12.72
C VAL A 113 -3.51 -16.87 12.31
N PHE A 114 -3.88 -16.79 11.02
CA PHE A 114 -5.10 -17.42 10.53
C PHE A 114 -5.05 -18.95 10.65
N GLY A 115 -3.91 -19.57 10.36
CA GLY A 115 -3.68 -21.00 10.52
C GLY A 115 -3.81 -21.46 11.97
N THR A 116 -3.23 -20.71 12.92
CA THR A 116 -3.37 -20.99 14.36
C THR A 116 -4.80 -20.79 14.84
N LEU A 117 -5.50 -19.74 14.42
CA LEU A 117 -6.92 -19.53 14.75
C LEU A 117 -7.81 -20.66 14.21
N TRP A 118 -7.53 -21.13 12.99
CA TRP A 118 -8.25 -22.23 12.36
C TRP A 118 -7.97 -23.56 13.05
N LEU A 119 -6.71 -23.89 13.31
CA LEU A 119 -6.29 -25.14 13.97
C LEU A 119 -6.70 -25.19 15.43
N SER A 120 -6.64 -24.07 16.15
CA SER A 120 -7.13 -23.95 17.53
C SER A 120 -8.66 -24.15 17.62
N GLY A 121 -9.36 -24.24 16.50
CA GLY A 121 -10.81 -24.37 16.47
C GLY A 121 -11.51 -23.18 17.13
N TYR A 122 -10.94 -21.98 17.07
CA TYR A 122 -11.52 -20.80 17.74
C TYR A 122 -12.98 -20.60 17.32
N TYR A 123 -13.27 -20.77 16.03
CA TYR A 123 -14.63 -20.66 15.49
C TYR A 123 -15.56 -21.80 15.93
N SER A 124 -15.07 -23.04 16.10
CA SER A 124 -15.89 -24.17 16.58
C SER A 124 -16.08 -24.15 18.11
N ASN A 125 -15.11 -23.62 18.86
CA ASN A 125 -15.22 -23.38 20.28
C ASN A 125 -16.17 -22.21 20.60
N LEU A 126 -16.32 -21.23 19.70
CA LEU A 126 -17.29 -20.15 19.86
C LEU A 126 -18.74 -20.66 19.78
N GLU A 127 -19.03 -21.59 18.86
CA GLU A 127 -20.33 -22.28 18.79
C GLU A 127 -20.58 -23.11 20.06
N LYS A 128 -19.59 -23.90 20.50
CA LYS A 128 -19.72 -24.71 21.72
C LYS A 128 -19.89 -23.86 22.99
N ALA A 129 -19.15 -22.76 23.12
CA ALA A 129 -19.27 -21.86 24.27
C ALA A 129 -20.67 -21.23 24.37
N SER A 130 -21.32 -20.92 23.22
CA SER A 130 -22.70 -20.42 23.21
C SER A 130 -23.73 -21.46 23.63
N SER A 131 -23.53 -22.72 23.20
CA SER A 131 -24.38 -23.87 23.56
C SER A 131 -24.22 -24.26 25.04
N ASP A 132 -22.99 -24.34 25.52
CA ASP A 132 -22.66 -24.68 26.91
C ASP A 132 -23.15 -23.60 27.88
N TYR A 133 -23.10 -22.32 27.49
CA TYR A 133 -23.68 -21.23 28.29
C TYR A 133 -25.20 -21.34 28.40
N SER A 134 -25.88 -21.73 27.31
CA SER A 134 -27.33 -21.95 27.31
C SER A 134 -27.72 -23.15 28.19
N ALA A 135 -26.98 -24.25 28.10
CA ALA A 135 -27.15 -25.43 28.94
C ALA A 135 -26.93 -25.09 30.42
N LEU A 136 -25.83 -24.40 30.75
CA LEU A 136 -25.52 -23.98 32.12
C LEU A 136 -26.57 -23.02 32.69
N ARG A 137 -27.11 -22.11 31.87
CA ARG A 137 -28.21 -21.22 32.27
C ARG A 137 -29.48 -22.00 32.59
N ARG A 138 -29.78 -23.06 31.83
CA ARG A 138 -30.92 -23.95 32.08
C ARG A 138 -30.72 -24.75 33.37
N ASP A 139 -29.53 -25.29 33.59
CA ASP A 139 -29.20 -26.03 34.81
C ASP A 139 -29.21 -25.15 36.05
N MET A 140 -28.67 -23.93 35.98
CA MET A 140 -28.74 -22.94 37.06
C MET A 140 -30.19 -22.58 37.41
N ASN A 141 -31.05 -22.42 36.39
CA ASN A 141 -32.48 -22.16 36.61
C ASN A 141 -33.19 -23.35 37.25
N ASN A 142 -32.83 -24.58 36.90
CA ASN A 142 -33.36 -25.80 37.52
C ASN A 142 -32.89 -25.92 38.98
N VAL A 143 -31.62 -25.66 39.27
CA VAL A 143 -31.08 -25.64 40.64
C VAL A 143 -31.77 -24.59 41.49
N LYS A 144 -31.94 -23.36 40.98
CA LYS A 144 -32.69 -22.31 41.69
C LYS A 144 -34.13 -22.72 41.99
N LYS A 145 -34.82 -23.38 41.05
CA LYS A 145 -36.16 -23.92 41.26
C LYS A 145 -36.17 -24.99 42.35
N ASN A 146 -35.22 -25.93 42.32
CA ASN A 146 -35.12 -27.00 43.32
C ASN A 146 -34.78 -26.47 44.72
N VAL A 147 -33.87 -25.50 44.83
CA VAL A 147 -33.54 -24.85 46.10
C VAL A 147 -34.73 -24.07 46.64
N ASN A 148 -35.45 -23.34 45.79
CA ASN A 148 -36.67 -22.64 46.20
C ASN A 148 -37.78 -23.61 46.64
N ALA A 149 -37.95 -24.72 45.93
CA ALA A 149 -38.92 -25.77 46.29
C ALA A 149 -38.54 -26.44 47.62
N HIS A 150 -37.25 -26.75 47.84
CA HIS A 150 -36.77 -27.28 49.11
C HIS A 150 -36.92 -26.28 50.24
N ASN A 151 -36.60 -25.00 50.03
CA ASN A 151 -36.82 -23.96 51.04
C ASN A 151 -38.30 -23.77 51.36
N ALA A 152 -39.19 -23.87 50.37
CA ALA A 152 -40.64 -23.83 50.59
C ALA A 152 -41.10 -25.06 51.39
N ALA A 153 -40.61 -26.26 51.06
CA ALA A 153 -40.92 -27.48 51.80
C ALA A 153 -40.37 -27.46 53.24
N ILE A 154 -39.17 -26.94 53.45
CA ILE A 154 -38.58 -26.77 54.79
C ILE A 154 -39.39 -25.75 55.60
N ARG A 155 -39.87 -24.68 54.97
CA ARG A 155 -40.78 -23.72 55.62
C ARG A 155 -42.09 -24.37 56.02
N ASP A 156 -42.73 -25.14 55.13
CA ASP A 156 -43.96 -25.90 55.44
C ASP A 156 -43.74 -26.92 56.57
N ILE A 157 -42.58 -27.59 56.60
CA ILE A 157 -42.22 -28.52 57.68
C ILE A 157 -41.95 -27.79 59.00
N ASN A 158 -41.28 -26.63 58.97
CA ASN A 158 -41.07 -25.80 60.16
C ASN A 158 -42.39 -25.21 60.69
N ASP A 159 -43.30 -24.80 59.80
CA ASP A 159 -44.62 -24.33 60.18
C ASP A 159 -45.42 -25.45 60.87
N LYS A 160 -45.38 -26.67 60.32
CA LYS A 160 -46.01 -27.86 60.92
C LYS A 160 -45.34 -28.34 62.21
N LYS A 161 -44.08 -27.95 62.48
CA LYS A 161 -43.39 -28.26 63.73
C LYS A 161 -43.71 -27.28 64.87
N SER A 162 -44.38 -26.16 64.56
CA SER A 162 -44.74 -25.13 65.55
C SER A 162 -46.13 -25.31 66.18
N VAL A 163 -46.94 -26.25 65.69
CA VAL A 163 -48.25 -26.56 66.30
C VAL A 163 -48.09 -27.74 67.26
N LYS A 164 -47.48 -27.49 68.42
CA LYS A 164 -47.61 -28.34 69.60
C LYS A 164 -47.83 -27.49 70.84
N GLY A 165 -49.12 -27.30 71.12
CA GLY A 165 -49.74 -27.12 72.44
C GLY A 165 -49.10 -26.10 73.39
N THR A 166 -49.72 -24.94 73.50
CA THR A 166 -49.65 -24.14 74.73
C THR A 166 -51.07 -23.89 75.21
N GLU A 167 -51.45 -24.58 76.29
CA GLU A 167 -52.57 -24.19 77.14
C GLU A 167 -52.32 -22.75 77.63
N SER A 168 -53.23 -21.84 77.30
CA SER A 168 -53.18 -20.46 77.79
C SER A 168 -53.93 -20.40 79.12
N GLN A 169 -53.18 -20.40 80.23
CA GLN A 169 -53.73 -20.16 81.57
C GLN A 169 -53.38 -18.72 81.97
N PHE A 170 -54.31 -17.80 81.74
CA PHE A 170 -54.23 -16.40 82.17
C PHE A 170 -54.92 -16.27 83.54
N GLY A 171 -54.13 -16.07 84.59
CA GLY A 171 -54.63 -15.80 85.95
C GLY A 171 -54.35 -14.36 86.34
N ALA A 172 -55.30 -13.46 86.09
CA ALA A 172 -55.33 -12.12 86.69
C ALA A 172 -56.54 -12.05 87.62
N THR A 173 -56.30 -11.73 88.90
CA THR A 173 -57.34 -11.53 89.91
C THR A 173 -57.57 -10.04 90.10
N GLY A 174 -58.81 -9.58 89.87
CA GLY A 174 -59.23 -8.20 90.10
C GLY A 174 -60.47 -8.17 90.98
N PHE A 175 -60.49 -7.25 91.96
CA PHE A 175 -61.63 -7.06 92.86
C PHE A 175 -62.39 -5.79 92.46
N MET A 176 -63.72 -5.88 92.38
CA MET A 176 -64.58 -4.76 92.05
C MET A 176 -64.87 -3.94 93.32
N LEU A 177 -64.56 -2.65 93.28
CA LEU A 177 -64.70 -1.76 94.44
C LEU A 177 -66.10 -1.13 94.53
N THR A 178 -66.78 -0.96 93.40
CA THR A 178 -68.11 -0.31 93.35
C THR A 178 -68.88 -0.80 92.13
N THR A 179 -70.22 -0.85 92.22
CA THR A 179 -71.13 -1.26 91.13
C THR A 179 -71.05 -0.36 89.89
N ASP A 180 -70.45 0.82 90.02
CA ASP A 180 -70.30 1.81 88.94
C ASP A 180 -69.07 1.53 88.05
N GLY A 181 -68.45 0.35 88.17
CA GLY A 181 -67.55 -0.19 87.16
C GLY A 181 -66.05 0.05 87.37
N TYR A 182 -65.63 0.53 88.54
CA TYR A 182 -64.21 0.61 88.87
C TYR A 182 -63.71 -0.72 89.47
N VAL A 183 -62.80 -1.38 88.75
CA VAL A 183 -62.11 -2.61 89.15
C VAL A 183 -60.63 -2.32 89.31
N VAL A 184 -60.04 -2.80 90.39
CA VAL A 184 -58.59 -2.78 90.58
C VAL A 184 -58.04 -4.20 90.38
N THR A 185 -57.03 -4.28 89.52
CA THR A 185 -56.19 -5.46 89.27
C THR A 185 -54.75 -5.13 89.68
N ASN A 186 -53.91 -6.14 89.94
CA ASN A 186 -52.47 -5.95 90.18
C ASN A 186 -51.80 -5.27 88.99
#